data_AF-A0A101JG83-F1
#
_entry.id   AF-A0A101JG83-F1
#
_cell.length_a   1.000
_cell.length_b   1.000
_cell.length_c   1.000
_cell.angle_alpha   90.00
_cell.angle_beta   90.00
_cell.angle_gamma   90.00
#
_symmetry.space_group_name_H-M   'P 1'
#
loop_
_entity.id
_entity.type
_entity.pdbx_description
1 polymer ?
#
loop_
_entity_poly.entity_id
_entity_poly.type
_entity_poly.pdbx_seq_one_letter_code
_entity_poly.pdbx_strand_id
1 'polypeptide(L)' 'MENYTTVVPATLQDIRRYLGSGLVKGIGPVFADRITQHFGLDTLTVIEEEPKRLIEVPGLGCLGR' A
#
# COMPACT_ATOMS: atom_id res chain seq x y z
N MET A 1 -22.50 3.15 23.04
CA MET A 1 -21.93 2.10 22.18
C MET A 1 -20.61 2.63 21.71
N GLU A 2 -19.53 2.15 22.31
CA GLU A 2 -18.19 2.67 22.07
C GLU A 2 -17.75 2.15 20.70
N ASN A 3 -17.67 3.06 19.73
CA ASN A 3 -17.08 2.75 18.44
C ASN A 3 -15.60 2.45 18.70
N TYR A 4 -15.26 1.17 18.85
CA TYR A 4 -13.91 0.69 18.60
C TYR A 4 -13.64 0.84 17.10
N THR A 5 -13.53 2.08 16.62
CA THR A 5 -12.68 2.34 15.47
C THR A 5 -11.30 2.02 16.01
N THR A 6 -10.87 0.78 15.79
CA THR A 6 -9.47 0.43 15.84
C THR A 6 -8.82 1.27 14.75
N VAL A 7 -8.56 2.54 15.07
CA VAL A 7 -7.47 3.29 14.48
C VAL A 7 -6.23 2.57 14.96
N VAL A 8 -5.97 1.38 14.39
CA VAL A 8 -4.61 0.89 14.27
C VAL A 8 -3.87 2.11 13.77
N PRO A 9 -2.92 2.67 14.54
CA PRO A 9 -2.16 3.80 14.04
C PRO A 9 -1.62 3.31 12.71
N ALA A 10 -2.03 3.93 11.60
CA ALA A 10 -1.62 3.48 10.29
C ALA A 10 -0.11 3.72 10.25
N THR A 11 0.66 2.71 10.61
CA THR A 11 2.11 2.77 10.54
C THR A 11 2.51 2.32 9.15
N LEU A 12 3.67 2.78 8.67
CA LEU A 12 4.24 2.29 7.41
C LEU A 12 4.34 0.75 7.41
N GLN A 13 4.59 0.15 8.58
CA GLN A 13 4.69 -1.29 8.73
C GLN A 13 3.34 -2.00 8.52
N ASP A 14 2.25 -1.48 9.09
CA ASP A 14 0.90 -2.03 8.90
C ASP A 14 0.45 -1.90 7.44
N ILE A 15 0.65 -0.73 6.83
CA ILE A 15 0.33 -0.49 5.43
C ILE A 15 1.10 -1.46 4.53
N ARG A 16 2.41 -1.61 4.77
CA ARG A 16 3.25 -2.54 4.02
C ARG A 16 2.76 -3.99 4.17
N ARG A 17 2.41 -4.42 5.39
CA ARG A 17 1.89 -5.77 5.65
C ARG A 17 0.54 -5.99 4.97
N TYR A 18 -0.33 -4.99 5.02
CA TYR A 18 -1.62 -5.00 4.35
C TYR A 18 -1.48 -5.18 2.84
N LEU A 19 -0.62 -4.39 2.20
CA LEU A 19 -0.36 -4.49 0.76
C LEU A 19 0.37 -5.78 0.39
N GLY A 20 1.39 -6.16 1.17
CA GLY A 20 2.20 -7.35 0.93
C GLY A 20 1.47 -8.68 1.14
N SER A 21 0.28 -8.65 1.76
CA SER A 21 -0.59 -9.82 1.91
C SER A 21 -1.21 -10.31 0.60
N GLY A 22 -1.11 -9.52 -0.48
CA GLY A 22 -1.71 -9.85 -1.77
C GLY A 22 -3.19 -9.52 -1.87
N LEU A 23 -3.73 -8.76 -0.91
CA LEU A 23 -5.08 -8.23 -0.93
C LEU A 23 -5.32 -7.33 -2.15
N VAL A 24 -4.27 -6.62 -2.60
CA VAL A 24 -4.25 -5.94 -3.89
C VAL A 24 -3.55 -6.83 -4.92
N LYS A 25 -4.32 -7.29 -5.91
CA LYS A 25 -3.84 -8.16 -6.99
C LYS A 25 -2.69 -7.48 -7.75
N GLY A 26 -1.51 -8.11 -7.76
CA GLY A 26 -0.31 -7.57 -8.40
C GLY A 26 0.62 -6.77 -7.48
N ILE A 27 0.21 -6.45 -6.24
CA ILE A 27 1.08 -5.83 -5.24
C ILE A 27 1.63 -6.92 -4.32
N GLY A 28 2.82 -7.41 -4.66
CA GLY A 28 3.60 -8.30 -3.80
C GLY A 28 4.31 -7.56 -2.67
N PRO A 29 4.96 -8.27 -1.73
CA PRO A 29 5.68 -7.68 -0.60
C PRO A 29 6.82 -6.73 -1.02
N VAL A 30 7.40 -6.95 -2.20
CA VAL A 30 8.41 -6.07 -2.81
C VAL A 30 7.79 -4.74 -3.24
N PHE A 31 6.59 -4.78 -3.83
CA PHE A 31 5.89 -3.56 -4.25
C PHE A 31 5.31 -2.81 -3.06
N ALA A 32 4.76 -3.52 -2.09
CA ALA A 32 4.30 -2.93 -0.85
C ALA A 32 5.39 -2.07 -0.18
N ASP A 33 6.62 -2.60 -0.09
CA ASP A 33 7.75 -1.86 0.45
C ASP A 33 8.02 -0.58 -0.35
N ARG A 34 8.12 -0.66 -1.68
CA ARG A 34 8.38 0.50 -2.55
C ARG A 34 7.29 1.56 -2.49
N ILE A 35 6.02 1.15 -2.51
CA ILE A 35 4.87 2.06 -2.42
C ILE A 35 4.92 2.78 -1.07
N THR A 36 5.13 2.05 0.03
CA THR A 36 5.26 2.67 1.36
C THR A 36 6.51 3.55 1.50
N GLN A 37 7.60 3.26 0.79
CA GLN A 37 8.76 4.14 0.75
C GLN A 37 8.53 5.41 -0.07
N HIS A 38 7.71 5.34 -1.12
CA HIS A 38 7.45 6.46 -2.02
C HIS A 38 6.35 7.40 -1.49
N PHE A 39 5.22 6.84 -1.07
CA PHE A 39 4.07 7.60 -0.59
C PHE A 39 3.97 7.68 0.93
N GLY A 40 4.74 6.86 1.67
CA GLY A 40 4.70 6.92 3.12
C GLY A 40 3.35 6.51 3.69
N LEU A 41 2.85 7.32 4.63
CA LEU A 41 1.57 7.09 5.29
C LEU A 41 0.38 7.37 4.35
N ASP A 42 0.58 8.22 3.35
CA ASP A 42 -0.41 8.54 2.32
C ASP A 42 -0.63 7.40 1.33
N THR A 43 0.13 6.31 1.44
CA THR A 43 -0.03 5.12 0.57
C THR A 43 -1.49 4.64 0.48
N LEU A 44 -2.20 4.55 1.61
CA LEU A 44 -3.60 4.09 1.60
C LEU A 44 -4.49 5.09 0.86
N THR A 45 -4.33 6.38 1.16
CA THR A 45 -5.04 7.47 0.47
C THR A 45 -4.78 7.46 -1.02
N VAL A 46 -3.54 7.26 -1.47
CA VAL A 46 -3.19 7.15 -2.89
C VAL A 46 -3.85 5.92 -3.52
N ILE A 47 -3.95 4.79 -2.82
CA ILE A 47 -4.62 3.59 -3.37
C ILE A 47 -6.14 3.80 -3.47
N GLU A 48 -6.74 4.49 -2.52
CA GLU A 48 -8.18 4.72 -2.45
C GLU A 48 -8.64 5.84 -3.41
N GLU A 49 -7.94 6.97 -3.39
CA GLU A 49 -8.33 8.19 -4.13
C GLU A 49 -7.65 8.27 -5.51
N GLU A 50 -6.36 7.88 -5.59
CA GLU A 50 -5.50 8.12 -6.75
C GLU A 50 -4.72 6.88 -7.23
N PRO A 51 -5.34 5.70 -7.42
CA PRO A 51 -4.62 4.45 -7.69
C PRO A 51 -3.76 4.50 -8.96
N LYS A 52 -4.06 5.44 -9.86
CA LYS A 52 -3.24 5.71 -11.05
C LYS A 52 -1.83 6.14 -10.68
N ARG A 53 -1.63 6.89 -9.59
CA ARG A 53 -0.31 7.35 -9.14
C ARG A 53 0.62 6.21 -8.72
N LEU A 54 0.07 5.03 -8.41
CA LEU A 54 0.89 3.85 -8.19
C LEU A 54 1.85 3.60 -9.36
N ILE A 55 1.49 3.92 -10.61
CA ILE A 55 2.39 3.75 -11.75
C ILE A 55 3.66 4.62 -11.68
N GLU A 56 3.67 5.66 -10.85
CA GLU A 56 4.85 6.50 -10.57
C GLU A 56 5.92 5.72 -9.78
N VAL A 57 5.52 4.67 -9.04
CA VAL A 57 6.45 3.88 -8.24
C VAL A 57 7.26 2.96 -9.16
N PRO A 58 8.59 3.17 -9.24
CA PRO A 58 9.43 2.46 -10.20
C PRO A 58 9.44 0.96 -9.91
N GLY A 59 9.16 0.18 -10.95
CA GLY A 59 9.26 -1.28 -10.98
C GLY A 59 7.96 -2.06 -10.81
N LEU A 60 6.81 -1.41 -10.54
CA LEU A 60 5.48 -2.08 -10.53
C LEU A 60 5.13 -2.83 -11.82
N GLY A 61 5.74 -2.44 -12.94
CA GLY A 61 5.51 -3.03 -14.26
C GLY A 61 6.26 -4.32 -14.58
N CYS A 62 7.13 -4.85 -13.72
CA CYS A 62 7.82 -6.12 -13.99
C CYS A 62 6.98 -7.34 -13.59
N LEU A 63 5.71 -7.38 -14.03
CA LEU A 63 4.86 -8.57 -13.95
C LEU A 63 5.04 -9.39 -15.24
N GLY A 64 6.22 -9.99 -15.41
CA GLY A 64 6.52 -10.72 -16.64
C GLY A 64 7.95 -11.23 -16.72
N ARG A 65 8.28 -12.24 -15.91
CA ARG A 65 9.12 -13.34 -16.37
C ARG A 65 8.78 -14.61 -15.59
#